data_AF-A0A836KKK1-F1
#
_entry.id   AF-A0A836KKK1-F1
#
_cell.length_a   1.000
_cell.length_b   1.000
_cell.length_c   1.000
_cell.angle_alpha   90.00
_cell.angle_beta   90.00
_cell.angle_gamma   90.00
#
_symmetry.space_group_name_H-M   'P 1'
#
loop_
_entity.id
_entity.type
_entity.pdbx_description
1 polymer ?
#
loop_
_entity_poly.entity_id
_entity_poly.type
_entity_poly.pdbx_seq_one_letter_code
_entity_poly.pdbx_strand_id
1 'polypeptide(L)'
;MDMPISAGLCDRYVVFLDIDGVLLPVPKFTFGGGDLSGECAQRLKRLVAALGGREKVTIVLSSTWRNHPDMVARLNTFLQKEAGDGIPVVSDGTPNGTVLVSSVTYYADDPSEQRLVRDRVDEVYRWLRTHVTEHPEAIGGRWLAIDDMKLDVDERMRAHFLHTQTDTGLTDADVDTACAIVASHPSPEAAYAAAAAALADPALKQEEIEIHKVLQSRLEAQLSATTAELAEAHEKVASLSAEKNGLVKELTEMQRSLEDMRYRLAIYDFSKRHPSLAAAVEVAGAKTGAERREMDAAIRSFVALLMDRKELQKKMRSTVKRAHRAS
;
A
#
# COMPACT_ATOMS: atom_id res chain seq x y z
N MET A 1 -33.34 15.35 5.03
CA MET A 1 -32.96 16.43 5.95
C MET A 1 -31.88 17.19 5.23
N ASP A 2 -32.16 18.40 4.77
CA ASP A 2 -31.12 19.28 4.21
C ASP A 2 -30.20 19.62 5.37
N MET A 3 -28.98 19.08 5.36
CA MET A 3 -27.97 19.52 6.31
C MET A 3 -27.47 20.89 5.82
N PRO A 4 -27.72 21.98 6.57
CA PRO A 4 -27.27 23.29 6.14
C PRO A 4 -25.74 23.31 6.11
N ILE A 5 -25.18 23.90 5.05
CA ILE A 5 -23.74 24.18 4.97
C ILE A 5 -23.33 24.99 6.20
N SER A 6 -22.26 24.58 6.87
CA SER A 6 -21.67 25.38 7.93
C SER A 6 -20.91 26.57 7.32
N ALA A 7 -21.36 27.79 7.59
CA ALA A 7 -20.75 29.01 7.04
C ALA A 7 -19.24 29.13 7.38
N GLY A 8 -18.81 28.66 8.55
CA GLY A 8 -17.40 28.70 8.96
C GLY A 8 -16.47 27.84 8.10
N LEU A 9 -17.01 26.89 7.33
CA LEU A 9 -16.23 26.12 6.36
C LEU A 9 -15.82 26.97 5.16
N CYS A 10 -16.62 27.98 4.79
CA CYS A 10 -16.36 28.88 3.66
C CYS A 10 -15.21 29.88 3.93
N ASP A 11 -14.72 29.97 5.16
CA ASP A 11 -13.50 30.71 5.50
C ASP A 11 -12.21 29.99 5.03
N ARG A 12 -12.31 28.70 4.73
CA ARG A 12 -11.17 27.83 4.38
C ARG A 12 -10.79 27.98 2.89
N TYR A 13 -9.76 27.24 2.50
CA TYR A 13 -9.31 27.03 1.14
C TYR A 13 -9.04 25.55 0.86
N VAL A 14 -9.32 25.13 -0.37
CA VAL A 14 -8.85 23.85 -0.91
C VAL A 14 -7.69 24.09 -1.86
N VAL A 15 -6.60 23.36 -1.66
CA VAL A 15 -5.44 23.35 -2.57
C VAL A 15 -5.37 22.00 -3.26
N PHE A 16 -5.58 21.99 -4.58
CA PHE A 16 -5.30 20.82 -5.41
C PHE A 16 -3.82 20.80 -5.76
N LEU A 17 -3.14 19.74 -5.38
CA LEU A 17 -1.68 19.69 -5.43
C LEU A 17 -1.20 18.53 -6.30
N ASP A 18 -0.50 18.87 -7.38
CA ASP A 18 0.43 17.93 -8.00
C ASP A 18 1.73 17.83 -7.19
N ILE A 19 2.47 16.74 -7.37
CA ILE A 19 3.73 16.48 -6.68
C ILE A 19 4.89 16.61 -7.66
N ASP A 20 4.77 15.99 -8.83
CA ASP A 20 5.80 16.02 -9.85
C ASP A 20 5.84 17.43 -10.44
N GLY A 21 7.04 18.00 -10.54
CA GLY A 21 7.19 19.38 -10.99
C GLY A 21 6.69 20.47 -10.04
N VAL A 22 6.18 20.13 -8.86
CA VAL A 22 5.79 21.08 -7.81
C VAL A 22 6.66 20.92 -6.56
N LEU A 23 6.58 19.77 -5.90
CA LEU A 23 7.39 19.43 -4.72
C LEU A 23 8.56 18.51 -5.07
N LEU A 24 8.48 17.84 -6.22
CA LEU A 24 9.49 16.95 -6.76
C LEU A 24 9.93 17.52 -8.12
N PRO A 25 10.93 18.40 -8.15
CA PRO A 25 11.48 18.88 -9.43
C PRO A 25 11.96 17.70 -10.26
N VAL A 26 11.51 17.61 -11.51
CA VAL A 26 11.85 16.52 -12.44
C VAL A 26 12.75 17.08 -13.55
N PRO A 27 14.08 16.88 -13.47
CA PRO A 27 14.97 17.27 -14.55
C PRO A 27 14.57 16.62 -15.87
N LYS A 28 14.69 17.37 -16.98
CA LYS A 28 14.28 16.96 -18.34
C LYS A 28 14.89 15.65 -18.84
N PHE A 29 15.94 15.15 -18.20
CA PHE A 29 16.65 13.92 -18.60
C PHE A 29 16.43 12.74 -17.65
N THR A 30 15.68 12.91 -16.56
CA THR A 30 15.39 11.85 -15.58
C THR A 30 13.89 11.67 -15.46
N PHE A 31 13.29 10.85 -16.32
CA PHE A 31 11.87 10.49 -16.20
C PHE A 31 11.60 9.88 -14.81
N GLY A 32 10.88 10.62 -13.96
CA GLY A 32 10.41 10.14 -12.64
C GLY A 32 11.50 9.91 -11.59
N GLY A 33 12.70 10.49 -11.76
CA GLY A 33 13.88 10.19 -10.94
C GLY A 33 14.27 11.23 -9.88
N GLY A 34 13.41 12.20 -9.58
CA GLY A 34 13.70 13.27 -8.62
C GLY A 34 13.43 12.91 -7.15
N ASP A 35 14.07 13.64 -6.24
CA ASP A 35 13.75 13.62 -4.81
C ASP A 35 12.83 14.80 -4.45
N LEU A 36 12.01 14.61 -3.40
CA LEU A 36 11.21 15.70 -2.85
C LEU A 36 12.13 16.82 -2.33
N SER A 37 11.80 18.07 -2.68
CA SER A 37 12.59 19.25 -2.34
C SER A 37 12.12 19.90 -1.04
N GLY A 38 13.03 19.99 -0.07
CA GLY A 38 12.74 20.64 1.22
C GLY A 38 12.42 22.12 1.05
N GLU A 39 13.05 22.80 0.08
CA GLU A 39 12.76 24.20 -0.22
C GLU A 39 11.34 24.38 -0.77
N CYS A 40 10.91 23.50 -1.68
CA CYS A 40 9.54 23.54 -2.22
C CYS A 40 8.52 23.29 -1.10
N ALA A 41 8.82 22.41 -0.14
CA ALA A 41 7.98 22.23 1.05
C ALA A 41 7.93 23.49 1.94
N GLN A 42 9.03 24.22 2.15
CA GLN A 42 8.99 25.50 2.88
C GLN A 42 8.17 26.56 2.15
N ARG A 43 8.22 26.59 0.81
CA ARG A 43 7.42 27.51 0.00
C ARG A 43 5.94 27.17 0.06
N LEU A 44 5.58 25.88 0.02
CA LEU A 44 4.21 25.43 0.26
C LEU A 44 3.74 25.81 1.68
N LYS A 45 4.57 25.65 2.70
CA LYS A 45 4.28 26.11 4.08
C LYS A 45 3.98 27.61 4.13
N ARG A 46 4.76 28.43 3.43
CA ARG A 46 4.53 29.88 3.34
C ARG A 46 3.20 30.20 2.67
N LEU A 47 2.85 29.50 1.59
CA LEU A 47 1.56 29.64 0.94
C LEU A 47 0.41 29.25 1.89
N VAL A 48 0.50 28.10 2.57
CA VAL A 48 -0.49 27.67 3.57
C VAL A 48 -0.66 28.71 4.68
N ALA A 49 0.44 29.32 5.15
CA ALA A 49 0.37 30.41 6.12
C ALA A 49 -0.37 31.64 5.57
N ALA A 50 -0.13 32.02 4.31
CA ALA A 50 -0.83 33.11 3.64
C ALA A 50 -2.34 32.84 3.45
N LEU A 51 -2.73 31.56 3.33
CA LEU A 51 -4.12 31.11 3.27
C LEU A 51 -4.83 31.06 4.64
N GLY A 52 -4.18 31.52 5.71
CA GLY A 52 -4.75 31.51 7.07
C GLY A 52 -4.28 30.36 7.96
N GLY A 53 -3.29 29.58 7.51
CA GLY A 53 -2.65 28.50 8.27
C GLY A 53 -3.28 27.12 8.06
N ARG A 54 -2.64 26.08 8.63
CA ARG A 54 -2.99 24.66 8.44
C ARG A 54 -4.48 24.34 8.69
N GLU A 55 -5.12 25.01 9.64
CA GLU A 55 -6.50 24.73 10.05
C GLU A 55 -7.53 25.32 9.06
N LYS A 56 -7.07 26.21 8.17
CA LYS A 56 -7.89 26.84 7.13
C LYS A 56 -7.60 26.29 5.74
N VAL A 57 -6.71 25.31 5.60
CA VAL A 57 -6.35 24.72 4.31
C VAL A 57 -6.61 23.23 4.32
N THR A 58 -7.25 22.73 3.27
CA THR A 58 -7.27 21.29 2.94
C THR A 58 -6.44 21.08 1.69
N ILE A 59 -5.51 20.12 1.73
CA ILE A 59 -4.74 19.71 0.55
C ILE A 59 -5.37 18.45 -0.03
N VAL A 60 -5.72 18.51 -1.31
CA VAL A 60 -6.28 17.41 -2.08
C VAL A 60 -5.27 17.06 -3.18
N LEU A 61 -4.81 15.82 -3.23
CA LEU A 61 -3.87 15.43 -4.28
C LEU A 61 -4.56 15.32 -5.63
N SER A 62 -4.03 16.04 -6.61
CA SER A 62 -4.34 15.82 -8.03
C SER A 62 -3.29 14.94 -8.71
N SER A 63 -2.12 14.75 -8.10
CA SER A 63 -1.09 13.82 -8.57
C SER A 63 -1.52 12.35 -8.57
N THR A 64 -0.87 11.55 -9.41
CA THR A 64 -1.01 10.07 -9.43
C THR A 64 -0.60 9.41 -8.11
N TRP A 65 0.20 10.09 -7.27
CA TRP A 65 0.60 9.63 -5.93
C TRP A 65 -0.59 9.28 -5.04
N ARG A 66 -1.76 9.92 -5.24
CA ARG A 66 -2.99 9.66 -4.50
C ARG A 66 -3.48 8.20 -4.60
N ASN A 67 -3.10 7.49 -5.67
CA ASN A 67 -3.47 6.10 -5.89
C ASN A 67 -2.59 5.10 -5.11
N HIS A 68 -1.55 5.59 -4.43
CA HIS A 68 -0.56 4.76 -3.75
C HIS A 68 -0.44 5.21 -2.28
N PRO A 69 -1.08 4.51 -1.33
CA PRO A 69 -1.04 4.87 0.09
C PRO A 69 0.37 5.06 0.65
N ASP A 70 1.33 4.24 0.20
CA ASP A 70 2.73 4.35 0.60
C ASP A 70 3.38 5.66 0.12
N MET A 71 3.00 6.16 -1.05
CA MET A 71 3.48 7.44 -1.58
C MET A 71 2.87 8.63 -0.83
N VAL A 72 1.58 8.55 -0.48
CA VAL A 72 0.93 9.54 0.40
C VAL A 72 1.56 9.56 1.79
N ALA A 73 1.84 8.38 2.36
CA ALA A 73 2.54 8.26 3.64
C ALA A 73 3.96 8.83 3.58
N ARG A 74 4.69 8.55 2.48
CA ARG A 74 6.02 9.13 2.20
C ARG A 74 5.95 10.65 2.13
N LEU A 75 4.99 11.21 1.39
CA LEU A 75 4.77 12.65 1.27
C LEU A 75 4.49 13.28 2.63
N ASN A 76 3.55 12.75 3.41
CA ASN A 76 3.22 13.29 4.73
C ASN A 76 4.41 13.24 5.69
N THR A 77 5.17 12.13 5.69
CA THR A 77 6.39 12.01 6.49
C THR A 77 7.42 13.07 6.09
N PHE A 78 7.58 13.30 4.79
CA PHE A 78 8.47 14.32 4.26
C PHE A 78 8.02 15.74 4.64
N LEU A 79 6.74 16.08 4.42
CA LEU A 79 6.19 17.39 4.78
C LEU A 79 6.32 17.66 6.28
N GLN A 80 6.06 16.65 7.12
CA GLN A 80 6.22 16.78 8.57
C GLN A 80 7.69 16.99 8.97
N LYS A 81 8.63 16.33 8.29
CA LYS A 81 10.07 16.48 8.53
C LYS A 81 10.57 17.87 8.14
N GLU A 82 10.21 18.34 6.95
CA GLU A 82 10.73 19.59 6.40
C GLU A 82 9.93 20.79 6.94
N ALA A 83 8.60 20.78 6.84
CA ALA A 83 7.74 21.92 7.17
C ALA A 83 7.20 21.89 8.63
N GLY A 84 7.43 20.83 9.39
CA GLY A 84 6.87 20.68 10.73
C GLY A 84 5.35 20.56 10.69
N ASP A 85 4.66 21.24 11.60
CA ASP A 85 3.20 21.29 11.66
C ASP A 85 2.58 22.34 10.72
N GLY A 86 3.37 23.09 9.95
CA GLY A 86 2.88 24.24 9.18
C GLY A 86 2.04 23.90 7.94
N ILE A 87 2.00 22.63 7.52
CA ILE A 87 1.23 22.15 6.37
C ILE A 87 0.23 21.10 6.90
N PRO A 88 -1.05 21.14 6.49
CA PRO A 88 -2.02 20.13 6.89
C PRO A 88 -1.61 18.76 6.33
N VAL A 89 -2.00 17.70 7.05
CA VAL A 89 -1.80 16.33 6.57
C VAL A 89 -2.62 16.14 5.30
N VAL A 90 -1.98 15.59 4.28
CA VAL A 90 -2.65 15.22 3.03
C VAL A 90 -3.40 13.91 3.25
N SER A 91 -4.72 13.96 3.22
CA SER A 91 -5.58 12.79 3.47
C SER A 91 -6.59 12.53 2.37
N ASP A 92 -6.65 13.36 1.35
CA ASP A 92 -7.63 13.27 0.28
C ASP A 92 -6.97 13.40 -1.10
N GLY A 93 -7.68 12.97 -2.12
CA GLY A 93 -7.26 13.01 -3.51
C GLY A 93 -8.45 13.14 -4.45
N THR A 94 -8.21 13.78 -5.59
CA THR A 94 -9.19 13.79 -6.68
C THR A 94 -9.53 12.36 -7.10
N PRO A 95 -10.75 12.10 -7.61
CA PRO A 95 -11.14 10.77 -8.06
C PRO A 95 -10.13 10.18 -9.06
N ASN A 96 -9.90 8.88 -9.00
CA ASN A 96 -9.02 8.22 -9.96
C ASN A 96 -9.73 8.05 -11.31
N GLY A 97 -9.25 8.76 -12.32
CA GLY A 97 -9.70 8.65 -13.69
C GLY A 97 -11.01 9.38 -13.99
N THR A 98 -11.20 9.64 -15.27
CA THR A 98 -12.33 10.41 -15.76
C THR A 98 -13.58 9.54 -15.92
N VAL A 99 -14.67 9.92 -15.26
CA VAL A 99 -15.99 9.26 -15.35
C VAL A 99 -16.84 9.88 -16.46
N LEU A 100 -16.91 11.21 -16.46
CA LEU A 100 -17.53 12.04 -17.50
C LEU A 100 -16.42 12.83 -18.17
N VAL A 101 -16.18 12.57 -19.45
CA VAL A 101 -15.08 13.14 -20.22
C VAL A 101 -15.59 14.37 -20.96
N SER A 102 -15.00 15.53 -20.67
CA SER A 102 -15.36 16.77 -21.36
C SER A 102 -14.84 16.77 -22.79
N SER A 103 -15.63 17.33 -23.72
CA SER A 103 -15.13 17.63 -25.07
C SER A 103 -14.29 18.90 -25.03
N VAL A 104 -13.06 18.86 -25.53
CA VAL A 104 -12.11 19.98 -25.51
C VAL A 104 -11.45 20.16 -26.87
N THR A 105 -10.93 21.36 -27.14
CA THR A 105 -10.36 21.74 -28.45
C THR A 105 -8.89 22.20 -28.38
N TYR A 106 -8.31 22.38 -27.19
CA TYR A 106 -6.90 22.71 -27.02
C TYR A 106 -5.99 21.52 -27.35
N TYR A 107 -4.72 21.77 -27.69
CA TYR A 107 -3.74 20.74 -28.06
C TYR A 107 -4.23 19.77 -29.16
N ALA A 108 -4.89 20.29 -30.20
CA ALA A 108 -5.39 19.46 -31.31
C ALA A 108 -4.30 18.60 -31.99
N ASP A 109 -3.06 19.09 -31.98
CA ASP A 109 -1.90 18.39 -32.56
C ASP A 109 -1.19 17.45 -31.57
N ASP A 110 -1.59 17.44 -30.29
CA ASP A 110 -1.06 16.56 -29.25
C ASP A 110 -2.19 15.92 -28.42
N PRO A 111 -2.81 14.83 -28.94
CA PRO A 111 -3.92 14.17 -28.26
C PRO A 111 -3.55 13.57 -26.88
N SER A 112 -2.28 13.26 -26.66
CA SER A 112 -1.81 12.73 -25.37
C SER A 112 -1.80 13.83 -24.32
N GLU A 113 -1.20 14.98 -24.62
CA GLU A 113 -1.21 16.15 -23.73
C GLU A 113 -2.64 16.66 -23.52
N GLN A 114 -3.44 16.75 -24.59
CA GLN A 114 -4.86 17.10 -24.52
C GLN A 114 -5.59 16.21 -23.51
N ARG A 115 -5.38 14.89 -23.60
CA ARG A 115 -6.02 13.93 -22.71
C ARG A 115 -5.58 14.14 -21.26
N LEU A 116 -4.28 14.27 -21.00
CA LEU A 116 -3.76 14.42 -19.64
C LEU A 116 -4.31 15.69 -18.98
N VAL A 117 -4.25 16.83 -19.69
CA VAL A 117 -4.75 18.11 -19.18
C VAL A 117 -6.26 18.04 -18.94
N ARG A 118 -7.02 17.54 -19.91
CA ARG A 118 -8.47 17.37 -19.77
C ARG A 118 -8.83 16.50 -18.58
N ASP A 119 -8.19 15.32 -18.47
CA ASP A 119 -8.49 14.36 -17.41
C ASP A 119 -8.20 14.99 -16.04
N ARG A 120 -7.09 15.74 -15.90
CA ARG A 120 -6.75 16.50 -14.68
C ARG A 120 -7.81 17.56 -14.32
N VAL A 121 -8.23 18.37 -15.29
CA VAL A 121 -9.26 19.41 -15.07
C VAL A 121 -10.60 18.76 -14.69
N ASP A 122 -11.00 17.70 -15.39
CA ASP A 122 -12.24 16.98 -15.11
C ASP A 122 -12.23 16.31 -13.72
N GLU A 123 -11.07 15.83 -13.26
CA GLU A 123 -10.88 15.28 -11.91
C GLU A 123 -11.06 16.34 -10.82
N VAL A 124 -10.44 17.52 -10.97
CA VAL A 124 -10.61 18.65 -10.05
C VAL A 124 -12.08 19.09 -9.98
N TYR A 125 -12.70 19.33 -11.14
CA TYR A 125 -14.10 19.78 -11.19
C TYR A 125 -15.09 18.75 -10.65
N ARG A 126 -14.82 17.47 -10.88
CA ARG A 126 -15.61 16.40 -10.27
C ARG A 126 -15.51 16.46 -8.76
N TRP A 127 -14.30 16.55 -8.22
CA TRP A 127 -14.10 16.66 -6.77
C TRP A 127 -14.86 17.86 -6.20
N LEU A 128 -14.81 19.02 -6.84
CA LEU A 128 -15.56 20.22 -6.43
C LEU A 128 -17.08 19.97 -6.35
N ARG A 129 -17.62 19.20 -7.29
CA ARG A 129 -19.07 18.93 -7.41
C ARG A 129 -19.57 17.83 -6.49
N THR A 130 -18.72 16.87 -6.11
CA THR A 130 -19.12 15.74 -5.25
C THR A 130 -18.81 15.97 -3.76
N HIS A 131 -18.12 17.06 -3.40
CA HIS A 131 -17.76 17.37 -2.01
C HIS A 131 -18.35 18.70 -1.53
N VAL A 132 -19.47 19.14 -2.11
CA VAL A 132 -20.07 20.44 -1.79
C VAL A 132 -20.44 20.56 -0.31
N THR A 133 -20.85 19.46 0.33
CA THR A 133 -21.25 19.43 1.74
C THR A 133 -20.07 19.51 2.70
N GLU A 134 -18.97 18.83 2.39
CA GLU A 134 -17.77 18.74 3.22
C GLU A 134 -16.81 19.93 2.96
N HIS A 135 -16.79 20.41 1.73
CA HIS A 135 -15.91 21.45 1.20
C HIS A 135 -16.68 22.53 0.42
N PRO A 136 -17.65 23.21 1.05
CA PRO A 136 -18.44 24.26 0.42
C PRO A 136 -17.59 25.44 -0.06
N GLU A 137 -16.46 25.72 0.59
CA GLU A 137 -15.51 26.76 0.17
C GLU A 137 -15.04 26.55 -1.28
N ALA A 138 -14.88 25.30 -1.69
CA ALA A 138 -14.27 24.96 -2.96
C ALA A 138 -15.23 25.23 -4.12
N ILE A 139 -16.46 24.71 -4.06
CA ILE A 139 -17.47 25.03 -5.08
C ILE A 139 -17.85 26.53 -5.05
N GLY A 140 -17.70 27.18 -3.88
CA GLY A 140 -17.86 28.62 -3.71
C GLY A 140 -16.74 29.47 -4.33
N GLY A 141 -15.72 28.85 -4.93
CA GLY A 141 -14.64 29.53 -5.64
C GLY A 141 -13.40 29.83 -4.80
N ARG A 142 -13.25 29.25 -3.61
CA ARG A 142 -12.06 29.42 -2.76
C ARG A 142 -11.16 28.19 -2.84
N TRP A 143 -10.55 28.02 -4.00
CA TRP A 143 -9.61 26.93 -4.26
C TRP A 143 -8.51 27.33 -5.24
N LEU A 144 -7.38 26.65 -5.14
CA LEU A 144 -6.21 26.84 -5.99
C LEU A 144 -5.66 25.47 -6.41
N ALA A 145 -5.40 25.29 -7.70
CA ALA A 145 -4.64 24.17 -8.24
C ALA A 145 -3.19 24.58 -8.50
N ILE A 146 -2.25 23.73 -8.10
CA ILE A 146 -0.81 23.92 -8.32
C ILE A 146 -0.30 22.70 -9.07
N ASP A 147 0.20 22.91 -10.28
CA ASP A 147 0.54 21.84 -11.22
C ASP A 147 1.64 22.31 -12.18
N ASP A 148 2.44 21.38 -12.68
CA ASP A 148 3.44 21.67 -13.71
C ASP A 148 2.88 21.49 -15.13
N MET A 149 1.68 20.91 -15.25
CA MET A 149 0.92 20.88 -16.49
C MET A 149 0.19 22.20 -16.75
N LYS A 150 0.09 22.64 -18.01
CA LYS A 150 -0.62 23.90 -18.35
C LYS A 150 -2.14 23.73 -18.35
N LEU A 151 -2.75 23.77 -17.17
CA LEU A 151 -4.17 23.55 -16.99
C LEU A 151 -5.05 24.77 -17.36
N ASP A 152 -4.49 25.99 -17.38
CA ASP A 152 -5.18 27.24 -17.72
C ASP A 152 -5.58 27.38 -19.19
N VAL A 153 -5.15 26.44 -20.05
CA VAL A 153 -5.72 26.31 -21.40
C VAL A 153 -7.22 25.98 -21.36
N ASP A 154 -7.69 25.37 -20.28
CA ASP A 154 -9.10 25.16 -19.99
C ASP A 154 -9.66 26.37 -19.23
N GLU A 155 -10.73 26.97 -19.74
CA GLU A 155 -11.28 28.21 -19.17
C GLU A 155 -11.71 28.05 -17.71
N ARG A 156 -12.09 26.83 -17.34
CA ARG A 156 -12.48 26.44 -15.99
C ARG A 156 -11.36 26.68 -14.97
N MET A 157 -10.10 26.51 -15.36
CA MET A 157 -8.97 26.64 -14.45
C MET A 157 -8.49 28.09 -14.29
N ARG A 158 -8.97 29.02 -15.13
CA ARG A 158 -8.57 30.43 -15.05
C ARG A 158 -8.89 31.00 -13.67
N ALA A 159 -7.99 31.85 -13.17
CA ALA A 159 -8.07 32.46 -11.83
C ALA A 159 -8.02 31.46 -10.65
N HIS A 160 -7.82 30.17 -10.89
CA HIS A 160 -7.67 29.15 -9.85
C HIS A 160 -6.42 28.29 -10.05
N PHE A 161 -5.51 28.68 -10.94
CA PHE A 161 -4.39 27.83 -11.33
C PHE A 161 -3.04 28.54 -11.24
N LEU A 162 -2.07 27.87 -10.62
CA LEU A 162 -0.66 28.21 -10.59
C LEU A 162 0.15 27.16 -11.36
N HIS A 163 0.76 27.58 -12.46
CA HIS A 163 1.66 26.75 -13.24
C HIS A 163 3.09 26.82 -12.70
N THR A 164 3.68 25.68 -12.33
CA THR A 164 5.10 25.58 -11.96
C THR A 164 5.94 25.08 -13.12
N GLN A 165 7.27 25.27 -13.07
CA GLN A 165 8.18 24.65 -14.03
C GLN A 165 8.59 23.27 -13.55
N THR A 166 8.34 22.24 -14.37
CA THR A 166 8.59 20.83 -14.06
C THR A 166 10.00 20.57 -13.49
N ASP A 167 11.04 21.20 -14.05
CA ASP A 167 12.43 20.95 -13.66
C ASP A 167 12.91 21.76 -12.44
N THR A 168 12.12 22.75 -11.99
CA THR A 168 12.49 23.66 -10.91
C THR A 168 11.63 23.44 -9.66
N GLY A 169 10.38 23.04 -9.82
CA GLY A 169 9.42 22.97 -8.72
C GLY A 169 8.89 24.35 -8.34
N LEU A 170 8.26 24.41 -7.16
CA LEU A 170 7.70 25.63 -6.58
C LEU A 170 8.81 26.61 -6.17
N THR A 171 8.71 27.86 -6.65
CA THR A 171 9.63 28.97 -6.37
C THR A 171 8.99 30.08 -5.53
N ASP A 172 9.79 31.06 -5.08
CA ASP A 172 9.27 32.20 -4.32
C ASP A 172 8.34 33.09 -5.17
N ALA A 173 8.66 33.25 -6.46
CA ALA A 173 7.82 33.99 -7.40
C ALA A 173 6.47 33.29 -7.63
N ASP A 174 6.44 31.96 -7.60
CA ASP A 174 5.20 31.18 -7.69
C ASP A 174 4.33 31.40 -6.45
N VAL A 175 4.94 31.45 -5.25
CA VAL A 175 4.22 31.76 -4.01
C VAL A 175 3.61 33.15 -4.07
N ASP A 176 4.34 34.16 -4.54
CA ASP A 176 3.83 35.52 -4.70
C ASP A 176 2.68 35.57 -5.71
N THR A 177 2.81 34.85 -6.82
CA THR A 177 1.75 34.71 -7.84
C THR A 177 0.52 34.01 -7.29
N ALA A 178 0.69 32.93 -6.53
CA ALA A 178 -0.40 32.22 -5.86
C ALA A 178 -1.14 33.13 -4.87
N CYS A 179 -0.42 33.94 -4.10
CA CYS A 179 -1.03 34.91 -3.19
C CYS A 179 -1.86 35.96 -3.95
N ALA A 180 -1.39 36.42 -5.10
CA ALA A 180 -2.13 37.36 -5.95
C ALA A 180 -3.41 36.73 -6.54
N ILE A 181 -3.34 35.47 -6.99
CA ILE A 181 -4.50 34.71 -7.46
C ILE A 181 -5.54 34.58 -6.34
N VAL A 182 -5.11 34.13 -5.16
CA VAL A 182 -5.98 33.94 -3.99
C VAL A 182 -6.61 35.26 -3.53
N ALA A 183 -5.89 36.38 -3.62
CA ALA A 183 -6.44 37.70 -3.26
C ALA A 183 -7.62 38.12 -4.16
N SER A 184 -7.76 37.51 -5.35
CA SER A 184 -8.90 37.73 -6.25
C SER A 184 -10.08 36.79 -6.00
N HIS A 185 -9.93 35.79 -5.13
CA HIS A 185 -10.99 34.83 -4.83
C HIS A 185 -12.14 35.46 -4.03
N PRO A 186 -13.37 34.90 -4.12
CA PRO A 186 -14.53 35.42 -3.40
C PRO A 186 -14.30 35.48 -1.89
N SER A 187 -14.95 36.45 -1.21
CA SER A 187 -15.00 36.47 0.25
C SER A 187 -15.70 35.22 0.81
N PRO A 188 -15.51 34.86 2.08
CA PRO A 188 -16.19 33.71 2.69
C PRO A 188 -17.72 33.78 2.57
N GLU A 189 -18.32 34.97 2.69
CA GLU A 189 -19.77 35.16 2.57
C GLU A 189 -20.25 34.92 1.14
N ALA A 190 -19.49 35.40 0.15
CA ALA A 190 -19.80 35.17 -1.26
C ALA A 190 -19.63 33.68 -1.63
N ALA A 191 -18.59 33.02 -1.12
CA ALA A 191 -18.38 31.59 -1.29
C ALA A 191 -19.51 30.77 -0.67
N TYR A 192 -19.97 31.13 0.54
CA TYR A 192 -21.11 30.50 1.18
C TYR A 192 -22.40 30.64 0.35
N ALA A 193 -22.69 31.84 -0.16
CA ALA A 193 -23.85 32.06 -1.02
C ALA A 193 -23.79 31.24 -2.31
N ALA A 194 -22.62 31.16 -2.94
CA ALA A 194 -22.39 30.35 -4.13
C ALA A 194 -22.53 28.84 -3.85
N ALA A 195 -22.01 28.35 -2.71
CA ALA A 195 -22.13 26.95 -2.32
C ALA A 195 -23.59 26.56 -2.00
N ALA A 196 -24.33 27.45 -1.31
CA ALA A 196 -25.76 27.25 -1.07
C ALA A 196 -26.57 27.20 -2.38
N ALA A 197 -26.23 28.06 -3.35
CA ALA A 197 -26.84 28.02 -4.67
C ALA A 197 -26.49 26.72 -5.42
N ALA A 198 -25.24 26.26 -5.35
CA ALA A 198 -24.80 25.01 -5.98
C ALA A 198 -25.52 23.78 -5.41
N LEU A 199 -25.78 23.73 -4.10
CA LEU A 199 -26.57 22.64 -3.51
C LEU A 199 -28.02 22.60 -4.01
N ALA A 200 -28.59 23.76 -4.32
CA ALA A 200 -29.94 23.89 -4.83
C ALA A 200 -30.02 23.72 -6.36
N ASP A 201 -28.89 23.63 -7.06
CA ASP A 201 -28.85 23.49 -8.52
C ASP A 201 -29.22 22.05 -8.96
N PRO A 202 -30.36 21.86 -9.64
CA PRO A 202 -30.78 20.54 -10.09
C PRO A 202 -29.84 19.93 -11.14
N ALA A 203 -29.14 20.75 -11.93
CA ALA A 203 -28.21 20.26 -12.95
C ALA A 203 -26.95 19.66 -12.30
N LEU A 204 -26.39 20.35 -11.29
CA LEU A 204 -25.26 19.81 -10.51
C LEU A 204 -25.64 18.54 -9.76
N LYS A 205 -26.85 18.50 -9.17
CA LYS A 205 -27.36 17.30 -8.51
C LYS A 205 -27.53 16.12 -9.47
N GLN A 206 -28.02 16.38 -10.68
CA GLN A 206 -28.15 15.34 -11.71
C GLN A 206 -26.78 14.82 -12.15
N GLU A 207 -25.80 15.70 -12.33
CA GLU A 207 -24.44 15.31 -12.67
C GLU A 207 -23.77 14.48 -11.56
N GLU A 208 -23.94 14.90 -10.30
CA GLU A 208 -23.49 14.15 -9.11
C GLU A 208 -24.05 12.72 -9.12
N ILE A 209 -25.34 12.55 -9.43
CA ILE A 209 -25.98 11.24 -9.56
C ILE A 209 -25.35 10.42 -10.70
N GLU A 210 -25.06 11.02 -11.84
CA GLU A 210 -24.42 10.34 -12.98
C GLU A 210 -23.00 9.88 -12.64
N ILE A 211 -22.23 10.74 -11.98
CA ILE A 211 -20.90 10.40 -11.46
C ILE A 211 -20.99 9.20 -10.51
N HIS A 212 -21.89 9.25 -9.53
CA HIS A 212 -22.06 8.17 -8.56
C HIS A 212 -22.51 6.85 -9.20
N LYS A 213 -23.36 6.89 -10.23
CA LYS A 213 -23.77 5.68 -10.97
C LYS A 213 -22.57 4.98 -11.61
N VAL A 214 -21.70 5.73 -12.29
CA VAL A 214 -20.52 5.12 -12.93
C VAL A 214 -19.53 4.62 -11.89
N LEU A 215 -19.31 5.36 -10.80
CA LEU A 215 -18.46 4.92 -9.69
C LEU A 215 -18.99 3.63 -9.06
N GLN A 216 -20.30 3.53 -8.84
CA GLN A 216 -20.95 2.32 -8.36
C GLN A 216 -20.68 1.15 -9.31
N SER A 217 -20.90 1.31 -10.61
CA SER A 217 -20.64 0.24 -11.58
C SER A 217 -19.17 -0.20 -11.62
N ARG A 218 -18.22 0.74 -11.46
CA ARG A 218 -16.79 0.40 -11.36
C ARG A 218 -16.47 -0.40 -10.09
N LEU A 219 -17.02 0.01 -8.95
CA LEU A 219 -16.86 -0.69 -7.68
C LEU A 219 -17.46 -2.09 -7.72
N GLU A 220 -18.63 -2.26 -8.33
CA GLU A 220 -19.26 -3.57 -8.54
C GLU A 220 -18.38 -4.48 -9.41
N ALA A 221 -17.81 -3.96 -10.50
CA ALA A 221 -16.88 -4.70 -11.34
C ALA A 221 -15.59 -5.09 -10.60
N GLN A 222 -15.01 -4.17 -9.82
CA GLN A 222 -13.83 -4.45 -8.99
C GLN A 222 -14.14 -5.49 -7.91
N LEU A 223 -15.26 -5.37 -7.22
CA LEU A 223 -15.70 -6.34 -6.21
C LEU A 223 -15.84 -7.74 -6.82
N SER A 224 -16.44 -7.83 -8.01
CA SER A 224 -16.57 -9.10 -8.73
C SER A 224 -15.21 -9.69 -9.10
N ALA A 225 -14.27 -8.87 -9.58
CA ALA A 225 -12.92 -9.31 -9.94
C ALA A 225 -12.14 -9.81 -8.71
N THR A 226 -12.07 -9.01 -7.65
CA THR A 226 -11.37 -9.37 -6.41
C THR A 226 -11.99 -10.61 -5.75
N THR A 227 -13.32 -10.77 -5.82
CA THR A 227 -13.99 -11.97 -5.31
C THR A 227 -13.58 -13.23 -6.09
N ALA A 228 -13.43 -13.12 -7.41
CA ALA A 228 -12.95 -14.21 -8.25
C ALA A 228 -11.48 -14.56 -7.94
N GLU A 229 -10.60 -13.57 -7.82
CA GLU A 229 -9.19 -13.76 -7.44
C GLU A 229 -9.05 -14.41 -6.06
N LEU A 230 -9.87 -13.99 -5.08
CA LEU A 230 -9.88 -14.56 -3.74
C LEU A 230 -10.33 -16.03 -3.78
N ALA A 231 -11.33 -16.36 -4.59
CA ALA A 231 -11.78 -17.74 -4.77
C ALA A 231 -10.67 -18.63 -5.38
N GLU A 232 -9.96 -18.14 -6.40
CA GLU A 232 -8.82 -18.83 -7.00
C GLU A 232 -7.67 -19.02 -5.98
N ALA A 233 -7.36 -17.98 -5.20
CA ALA A 233 -6.33 -18.05 -4.16
C ALA A 233 -6.69 -19.08 -3.08
N HIS A 234 -7.96 -19.15 -2.66
CA HIS A 234 -8.43 -20.15 -1.72
C HIS A 234 -8.31 -21.57 -2.27
N GLU A 235 -8.65 -21.80 -3.54
CA GLU A 235 -8.48 -23.11 -4.18
C GLU A 235 -7.01 -23.52 -4.23
N LYS A 236 -6.12 -22.59 -4.60
CA LYS A 236 -4.68 -22.82 -4.61
C LYS A 236 -4.12 -23.16 -3.24
N VAL A 237 -4.55 -22.45 -2.20
CA VAL A 237 -4.16 -22.74 -0.80
C VAL A 237 -4.64 -24.13 -0.38
N ALA A 238 -5.87 -24.51 -0.74
CA ALA A 238 -6.41 -25.83 -0.44
C ALA A 238 -5.60 -26.95 -1.13
N SER A 239 -5.26 -26.76 -2.41
CA SER A 239 -4.41 -27.68 -3.18
C SER A 239 -3.01 -27.85 -2.55
N LEU A 240 -2.32 -26.74 -2.27
CA LEU A 240 -0.99 -26.77 -1.64
C LEU A 240 -1.01 -27.38 -0.25
N SER A 241 -2.09 -27.16 0.51
CA SER A 241 -2.29 -27.80 1.82
C SER A 241 -2.44 -29.31 1.71
N ALA A 242 -3.20 -29.79 0.71
CA ALA A 242 -3.34 -31.22 0.43
C ALA A 242 -2.01 -31.85 0.00
N GLU A 243 -1.26 -31.20 -0.88
CA GLU A 243 0.08 -31.64 -1.32
C GLU A 243 1.05 -31.71 -0.13
N LYS A 244 1.12 -30.65 0.68
CA LYS A 244 1.93 -30.62 1.90
C LYS A 244 1.59 -31.78 2.82
N ASN A 245 0.31 -32.07 3.03
CA ASN A 245 -0.12 -33.19 3.87
C ASN A 245 0.31 -34.55 3.28
N GLY A 246 0.29 -34.70 1.95
CA GLY A 246 0.84 -35.87 1.26
C GLY A 246 2.34 -36.03 1.52
N LEU A 247 3.13 -34.98 1.26
CA LEU A 247 4.57 -34.98 1.48
C LEU A 247 4.96 -35.25 2.94
N VAL A 248 4.22 -34.68 3.89
CA VAL A 248 4.45 -34.95 5.33
C VAL A 248 4.22 -36.42 5.67
N LYS A 249 3.20 -37.06 5.10
CA LYS A 249 2.97 -38.51 5.28
C LYS A 249 4.11 -39.33 4.70
N GLU A 250 4.52 -39.05 3.46
CA GLU A 250 5.63 -39.73 2.80
C GLU A 250 6.94 -39.58 3.59
N LEU A 251 7.25 -38.37 4.06
CA LEU A 251 8.41 -38.13 4.91
C LEU A 251 8.35 -38.93 6.21
N THR A 252 7.18 -39.01 6.84
CA THR A 252 7.00 -39.77 8.08
C THR A 252 7.18 -41.27 7.83
N GLU A 253 6.66 -41.81 6.73
CA GLU A 253 6.84 -43.20 6.34
C GLU A 253 8.29 -43.53 6.00
N MET A 254 8.96 -42.65 5.26
CA MET A 254 10.38 -42.79 4.95
C MET A 254 11.25 -42.74 6.21
N GLN A 255 10.97 -41.82 7.14
CA GLN A 255 11.64 -41.76 8.45
C GLN A 255 11.44 -43.07 9.23
N ARG A 256 10.21 -43.58 9.31
CA ARG A 256 9.93 -44.86 9.97
C ARG A 256 10.68 -46.03 9.33
N SER A 257 10.76 -46.06 8.00
CA SER A 257 11.51 -47.07 7.25
C SER A 257 13.02 -46.99 7.54
N LEU A 258 13.58 -45.78 7.55
CA LEU A 258 14.99 -45.55 7.88
C LEU A 258 15.31 -45.96 9.33
N GLU A 259 14.42 -45.64 10.27
CA GLU A 259 14.57 -46.05 11.67
C GLU A 259 14.53 -47.56 11.85
N ASP A 260 13.61 -48.26 11.18
CA ASP A 260 13.54 -49.73 11.23
C ASP A 260 14.78 -50.37 10.61
N MET A 261 15.26 -49.85 9.47
CA MET A 261 16.51 -50.31 8.86
C MET A 261 17.70 -50.09 9.80
N ARG A 262 17.79 -48.90 10.41
CA ARG A 262 18.83 -48.54 11.37
C ARG A 262 18.80 -49.47 12.59
N TYR A 263 17.61 -49.79 13.10
CA TYR A 263 17.41 -50.72 14.20
C TYR A 263 17.88 -52.14 13.84
N ARG A 264 17.50 -52.67 12.67
CA ARG A 264 17.94 -54.01 12.22
C ARG A 264 19.46 -54.11 12.08
N LEU A 265 20.08 -53.09 11.48
CA LEU A 265 21.54 -53.00 11.37
C LEU A 265 22.20 -52.94 12.75
N ALA A 266 21.63 -52.16 13.68
CA ALA A 266 22.13 -52.07 15.04
C ALA A 266 22.04 -53.41 15.79
N ILE A 267 20.92 -54.15 15.68
CA ILE A 267 20.81 -55.51 16.23
C ILE A 267 21.95 -56.38 15.69
N TYR A 268 22.12 -56.43 14.37
CA TYR A 268 23.14 -57.28 13.75
C TYR A 268 24.56 -56.94 14.23
N ASP A 269 24.91 -55.64 14.25
CA ASP A 269 26.23 -55.18 14.68
C ASP A 269 26.48 -55.40 16.17
N PHE A 270 25.48 -55.16 17.03
CA PHE A 270 25.61 -55.32 18.47
C PHE A 270 25.55 -56.79 18.91
N SER A 271 24.75 -57.64 18.27
CA SER A 271 24.72 -59.08 18.56
C SER A 271 26.08 -59.75 18.38
N LYS A 272 26.94 -59.23 17.47
CA LYS A 272 28.33 -59.69 17.32
C LYS A 272 29.22 -59.38 18.54
N ARG A 273 28.87 -58.35 19.31
CA ARG A 273 29.69 -57.83 20.43
C ARG A 273 29.06 -58.13 21.80
N HIS A 274 27.77 -58.47 21.83
CA HIS A 274 26.98 -58.69 23.02
C HIS A 274 26.25 -60.04 22.92
N PRO A 275 26.85 -61.15 23.39
CA PRO A 275 26.26 -62.49 23.28
C PRO A 275 24.87 -62.62 23.92
N SER A 276 24.60 -61.85 24.98
CA SER A 276 23.29 -61.80 25.63
C SER A 276 22.19 -61.24 24.72
N LEU A 277 22.51 -60.27 23.86
CA LEU A 277 21.57 -59.76 22.85
C LEU A 277 21.30 -60.80 21.76
N ALA A 278 22.34 -61.51 21.31
CA ALA A 278 22.19 -62.57 20.31
C ALA A 278 21.26 -63.69 20.81
N ALA A 279 21.47 -64.16 22.06
CA ALA A 279 20.62 -65.17 22.69
C ALA A 279 19.17 -64.67 22.88
N ALA A 280 19.00 -63.40 23.28
CA ALA A 280 17.66 -62.83 23.44
C ALA A 280 16.88 -62.77 22.11
N VAL A 281 17.54 -62.40 21.01
CA VAL A 281 16.94 -62.38 19.66
C VAL A 281 16.55 -63.78 19.20
N GLU A 282 17.39 -64.80 19.45
CA GLU A 282 17.09 -66.19 19.11
C GLU A 282 15.86 -66.71 19.88
N VAL A 283 15.81 -66.47 21.20
CA VAL A 283 14.67 -66.88 22.03
C VAL A 283 13.39 -66.15 21.61
N ALA A 284 13.46 -64.87 21.27
CA ALA A 284 12.31 -64.11 20.78
C ALA A 284 11.73 -64.71 19.48
N GLY A 285 12.59 -65.26 18.61
CA GLY A 285 12.19 -65.94 17.38
C GLY A 285 11.35 -67.20 17.61
N ALA A 286 11.52 -67.87 18.75
CA ALA A 286 10.78 -69.08 19.14
C ALA A 286 9.46 -68.79 19.87
N LYS A 287 9.19 -67.53 20.24
CA LYS A 287 7.97 -67.11 20.95
C LYS A 287 6.88 -66.63 19.99
N THR A 288 5.63 -66.62 20.47
CA THR A 288 4.47 -66.10 19.72
C THR A 288 3.58 -65.25 20.65
N GLY A 289 2.63 -64.51 20.06
CA GLY A 289 1.59 -63.81 20.83
C GLY A 289 2.09 -62.64 21.69
N ALA A 290 1.65 -62.58 22.94
CA ALA A 290 1.98 -61.49 23.87
C ALA A 290 3.45 -61.57 24.35
N GLU A 291 3.94 -62.77 24.67
CA GLU A 291 5.32 -62.98 25.15
C GLU A 291 6.36 -62.49 24.14
N ARG A 292 6.14 -62.76 22.85
CA ARG A 292 7.03 -62.26 21.79
C ARG A 292 7.05 -60.73 21.73
N ARG A 293 5.89 -60.08 21.87
CA ARG A 293 5.79 -58.61 21.83
C ARG A 293 6.55 -57.96 22.99
N GLU A 294 6.46 -58.54 24.19
CA GLU A 294 7.20 -58.07 25.36
C GLU A 294 8.72 -58.26 25.18
N MET A 295 9.16 -59.41 24.68
CA MET A 295 10.57 -59.64 24.38
C MET A 295 11.10 -58.71 23.29
N ASP A 296 10.36 -58.52 22.19
CA ASP A 296 10.74 -57.59 21.12
C ASP A 296 10.84 -56.14 21.65
N ALA A 297 9.95 -55.73 22.56
CA ALA A 297 10.00 -54.42 23.20
C ALA A 297 11.24 -54.26 24.11
N ALA A 298 11.60 -55.30 24.87
CA ALA A 298 12.79 -55.31 25.72
C ALA A 298 14.08 -55.26 24.87
N ILE A 299 14.15 -56.05 23.80
CA ILE A 299 15.26 -56.04 22.84
C ILE A 299 15.41 -54.66 22.19
N ARG A 300 14.28 -54.06 21.73
CA ARG A 300 14.27 -52.70 21.17
C ARG A 300 14.85 -51.68 22.14
N SER A 301 14.40 -51.71 23.39
CA SER A 301 14.87 -50.80 24.44
C SER A 301 16.37 -50.97 24.72
N PHE A 302 16.85 -52.21 24.79
CA PHE A 302 18.27 -52.48 25.03
C PHE A 302 19.16 -52.02 23.85
N VAL A 303 18.75 -52.29 22.61
CA VAL A 303 19.47 -51.83 21.41
C VAL A 303 19.50 -50.30 21.33
N ALA A 304 18.39 -49.62 21.67
CA ALA A 304 18.35 -48.15 21.72
C ALA A 304 19.40 -47.60 22.70
N LEU A 305 19.49 -48.16 23.91
CA LEU A 305 20.50 -47.76 24.89
C LEU A 305 21.94 -48.00 24.39
N LEU A 306 22.19 -49.09 23.66
CA LEU A 306 23.51 -49.35 23.06
C LEU A 306 23.84 -48.34 21.95
N MET A 307 22.86 -47.94 21.15
CA MET A 307 23.01 -46.89 20.14
C MET A 307 23.34 -45.54 20.80
N ASP A 308 22.58 -45.14 21.81
CA ASP A 308 22.79 -43.88 22.55
C ASP A 308 24.16 -43.85 23.21
N ARG A 309 24.57 -44.96 23.83
CA ARG A 309 25.92 -45.11 24.39
C ARG A 309 26.99 -44.91 23.33
N LYS A 310 26.85 -45.51 22.14
CA LYS A 310 27.80 -45.37 21.03
C LYS A 310 27.87 -43.92 20.53
N GLU A 311 26.73 -43.24 20.44
CA GLU A 311 26.68 -41.83 20.05
C GLU A 311 27.33 -40.91 21.08
N LEU A 312 27.04 -41.09 22.37
CA LEU A 312 27.67 -40.35 23.45
C LEU A 312 29.19 -40.54 23.45
N GLN A 313 29.66 -41.78 23.27
CA GLN A 313 31.09 -42.05 23.13
C GLN A 313 31.71 -41.34 21.92
N LYS A 314 31.02 -41.28 20.78
CA LYS A 314 31.48 -40.54 19.58
C LYS A 314 31.54 -39.03 19.86
N LYS A 315 30.50 -38.46 20.49
CA LYS A 315 30.46 -37.05 20.88
C LYS A 315 31.60 -36.71 21.83
N MET A 316 31.78 -37.47 22.91
CA MET A 316 32.89 -37.28 23.86
C MET A 316 34.25 -37.30 23.16
N ARG A 317 34.49 -38.29 22.27
CA ARG A 317 35.74 -38.36 21.48
C ARG A 317 35.93 -37.14 20.59
N SER A 318 34.86 -36.61 20.00
CA SER A 318 34.93 -35.41 19.15
C SER A 318 35.22 -34.14 19.97
N THR A 319 34.63 -34.02 21.16
CA THR A 319 34.87 -32.88 22.07
C THR A 319 36.31 -32.88 22.58
N VAL A 320 36.83 -34.04 22.97
CA VAL A 320 38.24 -34.20 23.37
C VAL A 320 39.18 -33.81 22.21
N LYS A 321 38.89 -34.27 20.98
CA LYS A 321 39.68 -33.89 19.80
C LYS A 321 39.63 -32.38 19.48
N ARG A 322 38.50 -31.71 19.73
CA ARG A 322 38.38 -30.26 19.56
C ARG A 322 39.14 -29.49 20.63
N ALA A 323 39.03 -29.89 21.90
CA ALA A 323 39.78 -29.30 23.00
C ALA A 323 41.30 -29.39 22.79
N HIS A 324 41.77 -30.53 22.25
CA HIS A 324 43.18 -30.75 21.94
C HIS A 324 43.71 -30.00 20.71
N ARG A 325 42.84 -29.40 19.89
CA ARG A 325 43.21 -28.54 18.74
C ARG A 325 43.12 -27.05 19.06
N ALA A 326 42.47 -26.69 20.16
CA ALA A 326 42.31 -25.31 20.63
C ALA A 326 43.30 -24.93 21.74
N SER A 327 44.02 -25.92 22.29
CA SER A 327 45.22 -25.78 23.10
C SER A 327 46.47 -25.96 22.24
#